data_AF-A0A6L3EUX2-F1
#
_entry.id   AF-A0A6L3EUX2-F1
#
_cell.length_a   1.000
_cell.length_b   1.000
_cell.length_c   1.000
_cell.angle_alpha   90.00
_cell.angle_beta   90.00
_cell.angle_gamma   90.00
#
_symmetry.space_group_name_H-M   'P 1'
#
loop_
_entity.id
_entity.type
_entity.pdbx_description
1 polymer ?
#
loop_
_entity_poly.entity_id
_entity_poly.type
_entity_poly.pdbx_seq_one_letter_code
_entity_poly.pdbx_strand_id
1 'polypeptide(L)'
;MKMNLLDTILIGTMLFGGIWSVLILYIIQLLMPENTKRNSQHKQGTHAYSAILRKIKAYRQNIEKLAAENEVDIHSYRLEKVLQSFDEWEAHAQQLINRLLHFEANKIVQHEQSILPRKIRNTRHRLNREKNPRLQKEIQETLNSYLRQQAQLDNLNFLMDKTQLDLEEFVAGIGAVYSQLQTIEAMDVHSCRAQRLAHEIEEERLELNDLLAAIDEVYDKSC
;
A
#
# COMPACT_ATOMS: atom_id res chain seq x y z
N MET A 1 49.87 5.44 30.86
CA MET A 1 49.61 6.53 29.90
C MET A 1 48.65 5.99 28.85
N LYS A 2 47.35 6.27 28.96
CA LYS A 2 46.32 5.70 28.05
C LYS A 2 45.94 6.77 27.03
N MET A 3 46.27 6.50 25.78
CA MET A 3 45.96 7.32 24.61
C MET A 3 44.47 7.15 24.27
N ASN A 4 43.74 8.25 24.12
CA ASN A 4 42.29 8.24 23.90
C ASN A 4 41.96 7.95 22.43
N LEU A 5 40.83 7.27 22.20
CA LEU A 5 40.33 6.82 20.90
C LEU A 5 40.13 7.96 19.87
N LEU A 6 40.05 9.21 20.33
CA LEU A 6 39.91 10.40 19.49
C LEU A 6 41.24 10.80 18.81
N ASP A 7 42.39 10.51 19.44
CA ASP A 7 43.69 10.80 18.85
C ASP A 7 44.02 9.83 17.71
N THR A 8 43.51 8.59 17.76
CA THR A 8 43.67 7.60 16.67
C THR A 8 42.82 7.95 15.44
N ILE A 9 41.67 8.59 15.63
CA ILE A 9 40.75 8.95 14.54
C ILE A 9 41.24 10.21 13.81
N LEU A 10 41.88 11.15 14.53
CA LEU A 10 42.44 12.36 13.90
C LEU A 10 43.69 12.07 13.06
N ILE A 11 44.43 10.99 13.37
CA ILE A 11 45.60 10.57 12.60
C ILE A 11 45.20 9.82 11.31
N GLY A 12 44.01 9.19 11.28
CA GLY A 12 43.51 8.47 10.11
C GLY A 12 42.98 9.34 8.97
N THR A 13 42.58 10.59 9.25
CA THR A 13 41.96 11.49 8.26
C THR A 13 42.97 12.22 7.37
N MET A 14 44.27 12.17 7.67
CA MET A 14 45.31 12.80 6.84
C MET A 14 45.83 11.92 5.70
N LEU A 15 45.51 10.62 5.63
CA LEU A 15 46.12 9.70 4.64
C LEU A 15 45.21 9.22 3.51
N PHE A 16 43.90 9.46 3.55
CA PHE A 16 43.00 9.00 2.47
C PHE A 16 42.03 10.10 2.06
N GLY A 17 42.51 10.95 1.13
CA GLY A 17 41.72 11.98 0.50
C GLY A 17 40.49 11.44 -0.24
N GLY A 18 39.37 12.17 -0.10
CA GLY A 18 38.21 12.13 -0.99
C GLY A 18 37.21 11.01 -0.80
N ILE A 19 37.64 9.75 -0.74
CA ILE A 19 36.74 8.60 -0.92
C ILE A 19 35.92 8.30 0.34
N TRP A 20 36.50 8.49 1.53
CA TRP A 20 35.81 8.24 2.80
C TRP A 20 34.75 9.29 3.13
N SER A 21 34.84 10.51 2.59
CA SER A 21 33.82 11.54 2.78
C SER A 21 32.52 11.20 2.03
N VAL A 22 32.63 10.64 0.82
CA VAL A 22 31.48 10.19 0.02
C VAL A 22 30.83 8.95 0.63
N LEU A 23 31.62 8.02 1.17
CA LEU A 23 31.09 6.84 1.88
C LEU A 23 30.38 7.21 3.19
N ILE A 24 30.89 8.20 3.94
CA ILE A 24 30.22 8.70 5.15
C ILE A 24 28.93 9.45 4.77
N LEU A 25 28.92 10.23 3.69
CA LEU A 25 27.70 10.85 3.15
C LEU A 25 26.68 9.81 2.65
N TYR A 26 27.12 8.76 1.96
CA TYR A 26 26.27 7.67 1.48
C TYR A 26 25.67 6.85 2.63
N ILE A 27 26.45 6.61 3.70
CA ILE A 27 25.97 5.92 4.91
C ILE A 27 25.02 6.81 5.72
N ILE A 28 25.23 8.12 5.78
CA ILE A 28 24.30 9.06 6.42
C ILE A 28 22.98 9.14 5.63
N GLN A 29 23.04 9.03 4.30
CA GLN A 29 21.87 9.03 3.44
C GLN A 29 21.10 7.70 3.50
N LEU A 30 21.77 6.58 3.79
CA LEU A 30 21.16 5.27 4.04
C LEU A 30 20.51 5.15 5.45
N LEU A 31 20.79 6.09 6.36
CA LEU A 31 20.35 6.04 7.77
C LEU A 31 19.30 7.10 8.15
N MET A 32 18.83 7.92 7.21
CA MET A 32 17.75 8.88 7.43
C MET A 32 16.41 8.35 6.89
N PRO A 33 15.35 8.26 7.71
CA PRO A 33 14.02 7.95 7.21
C PRO A 33 13.51 9.15 6.40
N GLU A 34 13.14 8.90 5.15
CA GLU A 34 12.52 9.84 4.22
C GLU A 34 11.07 10.17 4.67
N ASN A 35 10.92 10.88 5.78
CA ASN A 35 9.61 11.16 6.40
C ASN A 35 8.91 12.43 5.81
N THR A 36 9.54 13.09 4.83
CA THR A 36 9.01 14.31 4.20
C THR A 36 8.14 14.07 2.97
N LYS A 37 8.11 12.86 2.39
CA LYS A 37 7.28 12.54 1.22
C LYS A 37 5.82 12.16 1.55
N ARG A 38 5.55 11.67 2.76
CA ARG A 38 4.24 11.08 3.13
C ARG A 38 3.12 12.13 3.28
N ASN A 39 3.46 13.37 3.70
CA ASN A 39 2.47 14.43 3.94
C ASN A 39 1.93 15.07 2.63
N SER A 40 2.71 15.03 1.54
CA SER A 40 2.28 15.37 0.18
C SER A 40 1.48 14.25 -0.49
N GLN A 41 1.76 12.98 -0.16
CA GLN A 41 1.02 11.83 -0.67
C GLN A 41 -0.42 11.79 -0.15
N HIS A 42 -0.68 12.22 1.09
CA HIS A 42 -2.01 12.13 1.71
C HIS A 42 -3.08 13.05 1.07
N LYS A 43 -2.69 14.25 0.63
CA LYS A 43 -3.57 15.12 -0.18
C LYS A 43 -3.75 14.62 -1.62
N GLN A 44 -2.79 13.87 -2.13
CA GLN A 44 -2.81 13.34 -3.49
C GLN A 44 -3.66 12.06 -3.58
N GLY A 45 -3.61 11.18 -2.58
CA GLY A 45 -4.40 9.95 -2.48
C GLY A 45 -5.90 10.22 -2.43
N THR A 46 -6.36 11.14 -1.57
CA THR A 46 -7.79 11.53 -1.48
C THR A 46 -8.36 12.02 -2.82
N HIS A 47 -7.62 12.84 -3.56
CA HIS A 47 -8.06 13.28 -4.89
C HIS A 47 -8.02 12.15 -5.93
N ALA A 48 -7.00 11.30 -5.91
CA ALA A 48 -6.88 10.14 -6.79
C ALA A 48 -8.03 9.13 -6.59
N TYR A 49 -8.33 8.76 -5.35
CA TYR A 49 -9.41 7.83 -5.03
C TYR A 49 -10.79 8.38 -5.43
N SER A 50 -11.02 9.68 -5.24
CA SER A 50 -12.26 10.31 -5.71
C SER A 50 -12.40 10.29 -7.24
N ALA A 51 -11.27 10.35 -7.97
CA ALA A 51 -11.26 10.29 -9.43
C ALA A 51 -11.56 8.87 -9.93
N ILE A 52 -11.05 7.84 -9.25
CA ILE A 52 -11.34 6.43 -9.53
C ILE A 52 -12.85 6.17 -9.47
N LEU A 53 -13.51 6.55 -8.38
CA LEU A 53 -14.95 6.32 -8.22
C LEU A 53 -15.79 7.06 -9.27
N ARG A 54 -15.40 8.30 -9.59
CA ARG A 54 -16.05 9.04 -10.69
C ARG A 54 -15.90 8.34 -12.03
N LYS A 55 -14.73 7.75 -12.29
CA LYS A 55 -14.43 7.03 -13.54
C LYS A 55 -15.26 5.75 -13.66
N ILE A 56 -15.34 4.94 -12.61
CA ILE A 56 -16.19 3.73 -12.57
C ILE A 56 -17.66 4.09 -12.81
N LYS A 57 -18.17 5.12 -12.11
CA LYS A 57 -19.55 5.62 -12.31
C LYS A 57 -19.81 6.10 -13.73
N ALA A 58 -18.87 6.83 -14.31
CA ALA A 58 -18.98 7.32 -15.68
C ALA A 58 -19.04 6.16 -16.68
N TYR A 59 -18.24 5.10 -16.47
CA TYR A 59 -18.29 3.90 -17.30
C TYR A 59 -19.65 3.23 -17.25
N ARG A 60 -20.19 3.00 -16.06
CA ARG A 60 -21.54 2.45 -15.88
C ARG A 60 -22.60 3.27 -16.62
N GLN A 61 -22.67 4.58 -16.36
CA GLN A 61 -23.67 5.47 -16.98
C GLN A 61 -23.61 5.46 -18.51
N ASN A 62 -22.40 5.33 -19.08
CA ASN A 62 -22.24 5.26 -20.52
C ASN A 62 -22.71 3.90 -21.07
N ILE A 63 -22.45 2.79 -20.37
CA ILE A 63 -22.92 1.45 -20.76
C ILE A 63 -24.45 1.37 -20.65
N GLU A 64 -25.07 1.97 -19.64
CA GLU A 64 -26.54 2.04 -19.50
C GLU A 64 -27.19 2.77 -20.69
N LYS A 65 -26.57 3.85 -21.18
CA LYS A 65 -27.05 4.56 -22.39
C LYS A 65 -26.94 3.66 -23.63
N LEU A 66 -25.82 2.97 -23.80
CA LEU A 66 -25.63 2.02 -24.90
C LEU A 66 -26.67 0.90 -24.85
N ALA A 67 -27.04 0.41 -23.65
CA ALA A 67 -28.09 -0.58 -23.49
C ALA A 67 -29.47 -0.05 -23.86
N ALA A 68 -29.78 1.19 -23.50
CA ALA A 68 -31.07 1.82 -23.77
C ALA A 68 -31.27 2.19 -25.25
N GLU A 69 -30.20 2.52 -25.97
CA GLU A 69 -30.23 2.89 -27.39
C GLU A 69 -30.39 1.69 -28.33
N ASN A 70 -30.02 0.48 -27.89
CA ASN A 70 -30.07 -0.75 -28.68
C ASN A 70 -31.24 -1.65 -28.23
N GLU A 71 -32.47 -1.26 -28.56
CA GLU A 71 -33.68 -2.03 -28.25
C GLU A 71 -33.71 -3.40 -28.98
N VAL A 72 -33.71 -4.48 -28.19
CA VAL A 72 -34.09 -5.87 -28.53
C VAL A 72 -33.11 -6.68 -29.39
N ASP A 73 -32.18 -7.39 -28.74
CA ASP A 73 -31.78 -8.76 -29.09
C ASP A 73 -31.00 -9.38 -27.90
N ILE A 74 -30.65 -10.67 -27.96
CA ILE A 74 -29.90 -11.48 -26.97
C ILE A 74 -28.68 -10.77 -26.32
N HIS A 75 -28.17 -9.70 -26.93
CA HIS A 75 -27.18 -8.77 -26.41
C HIS A 75 -27.57 -8.07 -25.10
N SER A 76 -28.86 -7.82 -24.84
CA SER A 76 -29.35 -7.13 -23.64
C SER A 76 -29.01 -7.88 -22.35
N TYR A 77 -29.19 -9.21 -22.34
CA TYR A 77 -28.85 -10.05 -21.19
C TYR A 77 -27.35 -10.09 -20.88
N ARG A 78 -26.50 -10.05 -21.92
CA ARG A 78 -25.04 -10.02 -21.73
C ARG A 78 -24.58 -8.67 -21.19
N LEU A 79 -25.14 -7.57 -21.71
CA LEU A 79 -24.86 -6.24 -21.19
C LEU A 79 -25.36 -6.07 -19.75
N GLU A 80 -26.54 -6.60 -19.44
CA GLU A 80 -27.12 -6.61 -18.09
C GLU A 80 -26.19 -7.30 -17.09
N LYS A 81 -25.63 -8.45 -17.44
CA LYS A 81 -24.63 -9.12 -16.58
C LYS A 81 -23.40 -8.27 -16.33
N VAL A 82 -22.86 -7.63 -17.37
CA VAL A 82 -21.69 -6.77 -17.20
C VAL A 82 -22.04 -5.54 -16.36
N LEU A 83 -23.21 -4.93 -16.58
CA LEU A 83 -23.72 -3.83 -15.76
C LEU A 83 -23.87 -4.21 -14.28
N GLN A 84 -24.36 -5.42 -13.99
CA GLN A 84 -24.41 -5.93 -12.62
C GLN A 84 -23.00 -6.07 -12.03
N SER A 85 -22.03 -6.59 -12.80
CA SER A 85 -20.63 -6.65 -12.35
C SER A 85 -20.07 -5.27 -12.03
N PHE A 86 -20.43 -4.21 -12.77
CA PHE A 86 -20.00 -2.85 -12.47
C PHE A 86 -20.49 -2.34 -11.10
N ASP A 87 -21.69 -2.73 -10.65
CA ASP A 87 -22.18 -2.36 -9.31
C ASP A 87 -21.37 -3.05 -8.21
N GLU A 88 -21.06 -4.32 -8.40
CA GLU A 88 -20.21 -5.11 -7.49
C GLU A 88 -18.78 -4.55 -7.46
N TRP A 89 -18.26 -4.14 -8.62
CA TRP A 89 -16.95 -3.52 -8.75
C TRP A 89 -16.86 -2.14 -8.10
N GLU A 90 -17.89 -1.30 -8.26
CA GLU A 90 -17.96 0.00 -7.58
C GLU A 90 -17.94 -0.17 -6.06
N ALA A 91 -18.77 -1.09 -5.54
CA ALA A 91 -18.83 -1.37 -4.12
C ALA A 91 -17.49 -1.86 -3.57
N HIS A 92 -16.82 -2.75 -4.31
CA HIS A 92 -15.52 -3.29 -3.91
C HIS A 92 -14.40 -2.24 -3.96
N ALA A 93 -14.31 -1.46 -5.05
CA ALA A 93 -13.36 -0.34 -5.13
C ALA A 93 -13.56 0.66 -3.98
N GLN A 94 -14.81 0.93 -3.61
CA GLN A 94 -15.13 1.79 -2.47
C GLN A 94 -14.63 1.22 -1.14
N GLN A 95 -14.70 -0.10 -0.94
CA GLN A 95 -14.17 -0.78 0.25
C GLN A 95 -12.64 -0.66 0.34
N LEU A 96 -11.92 -0.95 -0.76
CA LEU A 96 -10.45 -0.81 -0.84
C LEU A 96 -10.02 0.63 -0.55
N ILE A 97 -10.66 1.60 -1.22
CA ILE A 97 -10.42 3.03 -1.01
C ILE A 97 -10.64 3.43 0.45
N ASN A 98 -11.71 2.95 1.08
CA ASN A 98 -11.99 3.27 2.48
C ASN A 98 -10.91 2.72 3.42
N ARG A 99 -10.38 1.53 3.15
CA ARG A 99 -9.27 0.94 3.93
C ARG A 99 -7.99 1.75 3.77
N LEU A 100 -7.61 2.08 2.54
CA LEU A 100 -6.44 2.92 2.25
C LEU A 100 -6.57 4.29 2.93
N LEU A 101 -7.72 4.95 2.81
CA LEU A 101 -7.97 6.23 3.46
C LEU A 101 -7.92 6.15 4.99
N HIS A 102 -8.47 5.08 5.57
CA HIS A 102 -8.43 4.88 7.02
C HIS A 102 -7.00 4.69 7.52
N PHE A 103 -6.19 3.90 6.81
CA PHE A 103 -4.78 3.70 7.12
C PHE A 103 -3.98 5.00 6.97
N GLU A 104 -4.15 5.73 5.86
CA GLU A 104 -3.48 7.00 5.64
C GLU A 104 -3.85 8.04 6.71
N ALA A 105 -5.12 8.08 7.15
CA ALA A 105 -5.58 9.02 8.18
C ALA A 105 -5.14 8.64 9.60
N ASN A 106 -4.65 7.41 9.81
CA ASN A 106 -4.29 6.92 11.14
C ASN A 106 -2.95 7.50 11.63
N LYS A 107 -3.04 8.65 12.30
CA LYS A 107 -1.88 9.34 12.88
C LYS A 107 -1.16 8.54 13.97
N ILE A 108 -1.84 7.62 14.65
CA ILE A 108 -1.22 6.79 15.70
C ILE A 108 -0.25 5.81 15.07
N VAL A 109 -0.69 5.08 14.04
CA VAL A 109 0.14 4.14 13.28
C VAL A 109 1.34 4.85 12.65
N GLN A 110 1.10 5.99 12.01
CA GLN A 110 2.19 6.78 11.41
C GLN A 110 3.19 7.28 12.45
N HIS A 111 2.70 7.77 13.58
CA HIS A 111 3.56 8.23 14.65
C HIS A 111 4.41 7.09 15.21
N GLU A 112 3.78 5.95 15.54
CA GLU A 112 4.48 4.79 16.10
C GLU A 112 5.55 4.27 15.13
N GLN A 113 5.22 4.13 13.84
CA GLN A 113 6.17 3.73 12.81
C GLN A 113 7.39 4.66 12.74
N SER A 114 7.19 5.97 12.93
CA SER A 114 8.29 6.95 12.90
C SER A 114 9.22 6.89 14.12
N ILE A 115 8.69 6.55 15.30
CA ILE A 115 9.45 6.58 16.56
C ILE A 115 10.07 5.23 16.93
N LEU A 116 9.47 4.12 16.49
CA LEU A 116 9.83 2.77 16.89
C LEU A 116 11.30 2.39 16.55
N PRO A 117 11.87 2.76 15.39
CA PRO A 117 13.29 2.50 15.11
C PRO A 117 14.23 3.14 16.14
N ARG A 118 13.87 4.34 16.62
CA ARG A 118 14.64 5.04 17.67
C ARG A 118 14.47 4.33 19.02
N LYS A 119 13.26 3.90 19.38
CA LYS A 119 13.00 3.12 20.61
C LYS A 119 13.84 1.84 20.61
N ILE A 120 13.83 1.08 19.51
CA ILE A 120 14.61 -0.17 19.34
C ILE A 120 16.11 0.08 19.52
N ARG A 121 16.66 1.08 18.80
CA ARG A 121 18.09 1.43 18.90
C ARG A 121 18.48 1.81 20.33
N ASN A 122 17.69 2.66 20.99
CA ASN A 122 17.96 3.10 22.35
C ASN A 122 17.90 1.92 23.35
N THR A 123 16.90 1.06 23.24
CA THR A 123 16.76 -0.13 24.10
C THR A 123 17.90 -1.12 23.87
N ARG A 124 18.33 -1.33 22.62
CA ARG A 124 19.51 -2.16 22.31
C ARG A 124 20.79 -1.59 22.90
N HIS A 125 20.99 -0.28 22.85
CA HIS A 125 22.14 0.35 23.51
C HIS A 125 22.11 0.23 25.04
N ARG A 126 20.92 0.32 25.65
CA ARG A 126 20.75 0.10 27.10
C ARG A 126 21.09 -1.35 27.46
N LEU A 127 20.59 -2.31 26.71
CA LEU A 127 20.87 -3.73 26.92
C LEU A 127 22.37 -4.02 26.93
N ASN A 128 23.11 -3.47 25.95
CA ASN A 128 24.55 -3.68 25.82
C ASN A 128 25.40 -3.06 26.94
N ARG A 129 24.83 -2.11 27.70
CA ARG A 129 25.53 -1.38 28.79
C ARG A 129 25.11 -1.84 30.18
N GLU A 130 23.95 -2.50 30.28
CA GLU A 130 23.42 -3.00 31.55
C GLU A 130 24.28 -4.15 32.07
N LYS A 131 24.52 -4.18 33.39
CA LYS A 131 25.33 -5.22 34.06
C LYS A 131 24.50 -6.08 35.00
N ASN A 132 23.34 -5.58 35.44
CA ASN A 132 22.45 -6.34 36.29
C ASN A 132 21.69 -7.38 35.43
N PRO A 133 21.83 -8.69 35.70
CA PRO A 133 21.22 -9.74 34.88
C PRO A 133 19.68 -9.73 34.91
N ARG A 134 19.06 -9.29 36.02
CA ARG A 134 17.60 -9.16 36.09
C ARG A 134 17.11 -8.05 35.16
N LEU A 135 17.78 -6.89 35.21
CA LEU A 135 17.43 -5.75 34.38
C LEU A 135 17.76 -5.99 32.89
N GLN A 136 18.84 -6.73 32.58
CA GLN A 136 19.10 -7.18 31.22
C GLN A 136 17.94 -8.01 30.65
N LYS A 137 17.37 -8.93 31.45
CA LYS A 137 16.23 -9.75 31.03
C LYS A 137 15.01 -8.88 30.72
N GLU A 138 14.67 -7.93 31.60
CA GLU A 138 13.54 -7.01 31.37
C GLU A 138 13.74 -6.10 30.14
N ILE A 139 14.96 -5.61 29.93
CA ILE A 139 15.30 -4.81 28.74
C ILE A 139 15.19 -5.66 27.47
N GLN A 140 15.63 -6.92 27.51
CA GLN A 140 15.53 -7.85 26.38
C GLN A 140 14.06 -8.15 26.05
N GLU A 141 13.21 -8.38 27.05
CA GLU A 141 11.77 -8.59 26.85
C GLU A 141 11.11 -7.37 26.20
N THR A 142 11.45 -6.17 26.68
CA THR A 142 11.00 -4.90 26.10
C THR A 142 11.46 -4.76 24.64
N LEU A 143 12.73 -5.07 24.35
CA LEU A 143 13.27 -5.04 22.99
C LEU A 143 12.53 -6.01 22.07
N ASN A 144 12.25 -7.22 22.54
CA ASN A 144 11.50 -8.22 21.78
C ASN A 144 10.07 -7.74 21.47
N SER A 145 9.41 -7.05 22.41
CA SER A 145 8.10 -6.44 22.16
C SER A 145 8.16 -5.36 21.07
N TYR A 146 9.16 -4.47 21.10
CA TYR A 146 9.33 -3.47 20.04
C TYR A 146 9.64 -4.09 18.67
N LEU A 147 10.42 -5.17 18.62
CA LEU A 147 10.72 -5.87 17.37
C LEU A 147 9.47 -6.55 16.78
N ARG A 148 8.62 -7.17 17.63
CA ARG A 148 7.34 -7.72 17.18
C ARG A 148 6.41 -6.64 16.64
N GLN A 149 6.29 -5.53 17.36
CA GLN A 149 5.50 -4.38 16.91
C GLN A 149 6.00 -3.82 15.58
N GLN A 150 7.32 -3.77 15.38
CA GLN A 150 7.90 -3.32 14.12
C GLN A 150 7.51 -4.26 12.98
N ALA A 151 7.64 -5.58 13.16
CA ALA A 151 7.25 -6.55 12.15
C ALA A 151 5.76 -6.47 11.78
N GLN A 152 4.88 -6.22 12.77
CA GLN A 152 3.45 -6.02 12.53
C GLN A 152 3.18 -4.75 11.70
N LEU A 153 3.82 -3.63 12.05
CA LEU A 153 3.70 -2.38 11.29
C LEU A 153 4.25 -2.52 9.88
N ASP A 154 5.41 -3.18 9.71
CA ASP A 154 6.00 -3.41 8.39
C ASP A 154 5.08 -4.26 7.51
N ASN A 155 4.48 -5.32 8.07
CA ASN A 155 3.48 -6.13 7.36
C ASN A 155 2.24 -5.32 6.98
N LEU A 156 1.73 -4.47 7.88
CA LEU A 156 0.60 -3.60 7.56
C LEU A 156 0.92 -2.64 6.41
N ASN A 157 2.12 -2.02 6.39
CA ASN A 157 2.53 -1.16 5.28
C ASN A 157 2.59 -1.93 3.96
N PHE A 158 3.21 -3.11 3.98
CA PHE A 158 3.27 -3.97 2.79
C PHE A 158 1.87 -4.30 2.24
N LEU A 159 0.92 -4.65 3.12
CA LEU A 159 -0.45 -4.94 2.71
C LEU A 159 -1.14 -3.71 2.12
N MET A 160 -0.93 -2.51 2.69
CA MET A 160 -1.52 -1.27 2.16
C MET A 160 -0.94 -0.89 0.79
N ASP A 161 0.38 -1.02 0.62
CA ASP A 161 1.04 -0.78 -0.67
C ASP A 161 0.53 -1.75 -1.73
N LYS A 162 0.37 -3.04 -1.36
CA LYS A 162 -0.23 -4.04 -2.22
C LYS A 162 -1.68 -3.69 -2.58
N THR A 163 -2.52 -3.37 -1.60
CA THR A 163 -3.92 -2.96 -1.84
C THR A 163 -4.03 -1.76 -2.77
N GLN A 164 -3.09 -0.81 -2.69
CA GLN A 164 -3.07 0.32 -3.61
C GLN A 164 -2.77 -0.14 -5.05
N LEU A 165 -1.74 -0.96 -5.24
CA LEU A 165 -1.39 -1.50 -6.56
C LEU A 165 -2.54 -2.31 -7.16
N ASP A 166 -3.15 -3.16 -6.35
CA ASP A 166 -4.24 -4.00 -6.80
C ASP A 166 -5.49 -3.17 -7.16
N LEU A 167 -5.78 -2.08 -6.42
CA LEU A 167 -6.84 -1.14 -6.79
C LEU A 167 -6.53 -0.46 -8.14
N GLU A 168 -5.27 -0.11 -8.42
CA GLU A 168 -4.86 0.48 -9.69
C GLU A 168 -5.04 -0.51 -10.86
N GLU A 169 -4.67 -1.78 -10.65
CA GLU A 169 -4.84 -2.87 -11.61
C GLU A 169 -6.33 -3.12 -11.90
N PHE A 170 -7.14 -3.27 -10.86
CA PHE A 170 -8.58 -3.44 -10.94
C PHE A 170 -9.26 -2.32 -11.77
N VAL A 171 -8.90 -1.07 -11.52
CA VAL A 171 -9.43 0.08 -12.27
C VAL A 171 -8.98 0.09 -13.73
N ALA A 172 -7.78 -0.39 -14.02
CA ALA A 172 -7.30 -0.57 -15.39
C ALA A 172 -8.10 -1.67 -16.11
N GLY A 173 -8.37 -2.80 -15.44
CA GLY A 173 -9.23 -3.89 -15.93
C GLY A 173 -10.63 -3.40 -16.29
N ILE A 174 -11.28 -2.65 -15.38
CA ILE A 174 -12.60 -2.04 -15.65
C ILE A 174 -12.56 -1.13 -16.89
N GLY A 175 -11.50 -0.33 -17.02
CA GLY A 175 -11.30 0.52 -18.21
C GLY A 175 -11.15 -0.28 -19.50
N ALA A 176 -10.51 -1.45 -19.45
CA ALA A 176 -10.39 -2.36 -20.58
C ALA A 176 -11.77 -2.94 -20.96
N VAL A 177 -12.57 -3.41 -19.99
CA VAL A 177 -13.95 -3.87 -20.25
C VAL A 177 -14.77 -2.78 -20.91
N TYR A 178 -14.76 -1.55 -20.35
CA TYR A 178 -15.47 -0.42 -20.93
C TYR A 178 -15.03 -0.15 -22.38
N SER A 179 -13.74 -0.15 -22.66
CA SER A 179 -13.21 0.09 -24.02
C SER A 179 -13.65 -0.98 -25.01
N GLN A 180 -13.69 -2.25 -24.57
CA GLN A 180 -14.23 -3.34 -25.39
C GLN A 180 -15.74 -3.17 -25.64
N LEU A 181 -16.50 -2.71 -24.65
CA LEU A 181 -17.93 -2.43 -24.80
C LEU A 181 -18.20 -1.23 -25.72
N GLN A 182 -17.36 -0.20 -25.72
CA GLN A 182 -17.52 0.95 -26.61
C GLN A 182 -17.27 0.59 -28.09
N THR A 183 -16.54 -0.50 -28.35
CA THR A 183 -16.27 -0.99 -29.71
C THR A 183 -17.45 -1.82 -30.27
N ILE A 184 -18.54 -1.99 -29.51
CA ILE A 184 -19.71 -2.82 -29.86
C ILE A 184 -20.58 -2.24 -31.00
N GLU A 185 -20.30 -1.06 -31.55
CA GLU A 185 -20.98 -0.57 -32.76
C GLU A 185 -20.85 -1.53 -33.97
N ALA A 186 -19.98 -2.55 -33.93
CA ALA A 186 -19.93 -3.61 -34.94
C ALA A 186 -19.79 -5.04 -34.35
N MET A 187 -20.90 -5.80 -34.39
CA MET A 187 -21.03 -7.28 -34.33
C MET A 187 -20.71 -8.03 -33.01
N ASP A 188 -21.47 -9.12 -32.82
CA ASP A 188 -21.66 -10.00 -31.64
C ASP A 188 -20.36 -10.52 -30.94
N VAL A 189 -19.23 -10.57 -31.64
CA VAL A 189 -17.95 -11.14 -31.15
C VAL A 189 -17.38 -10.37 -29.95
N HIS A 190 -17.60 -9.06 -29.88
CA HIS A 190 -17.02 -8.19 -28.85
C HIS A 190 -17.74 -8.29 -27.49
N SER A 191 -19.04 -8.63 -27.48
CA SER A 191 -19.82 -8.82 -26.24
C SER A 191 -19.29 -10.00 -25.41
N CYS A 192 -18.90 -11.09 -26.08
CA CYS A 192 -18.32 -12.26 -25.43
C CYS A 192 -16.93 -11.97 -24.85
N ARG A 193 -16.11 -11.14 -25.52
CA ARG A 193 -14.81 -10.71 -25.01
C ARG A 193 -14.93 -9.82 -23.79
N ALA A 194 -15.85 -8.85 -23.80
CA ALA A 194 -16.13 -8.01 -22.65
C ALA A 194 -16.64 -8.85 -21.46
N GLN A 195 -17.51 -9.82 -21.70
CA GLN A 195 -18.00 -10.74 -20.67
C GLN A 195 -16.88 -11.60 -20.06
N ARG A 196 -15.91 -12.04 -20.87
CA ARG A 196 -14.75 -12.79 -20.38
C ARG A 196 -13.84 -11.92 -19.52
N LEU A 197 -13.52 -10.71 -19.98
CA LEU A 197 -12.74 -9.75 -19.18
C LEU A 197 -13.45 -9.39 -17.88
N ALA A 198 -14.79 -9.23 -17.92
CA ALA A 198 -15.57 -9.00 -16.71
C ALA A 198 -15.47 -10.19 -15.74
N HIS A 199 -15.44 -11.43 -16.25
CA HIS A 199 -15.26 -12.61 -15.43
C HIS A 199 -13.83 -12.70 -14.85
N GLU A 200 -12.81 -12.39 -15.63
CA GLU A 200 -11.41 -12.33 -15.16
C GLU A 200 -11.25 -11.28 -14.03
N ILE A 201 -11.87 -10.11 -14.17
CA ILE A 201 -11.89 -9.07 -13.13
C ILE A 201 -12.65 -9.54 -11.88
N GLU A 202 -13.68 -10.36 -12.05
CA GLU A 202 -14.42 -10.94 -10.93
C GLU A 202 -13.58 -11.97 -10.16
N GLU A 203 -12.75 -12.75 -10.85
CA GLU A 203 -11.77 -13.62 -10.20
C GLU A 203 -10.71 -12.80 -9.45
N GLU A 204 -10.17 -11.75 -10.07
CA GLU A 204 -9.24 -10.82 -9.44
C GLU A 204 -9.84 -10.19 -8.16
N ARG A 205 -11.12 -9.78 -8.22
CA ARG A 205 -11.86 -9.27 -7.06
C ARG A 205 -11.90 -10.24 -5.88
N LEU A 206 -12.00 -11.56 -6.14
CA LEU A 206 -12.01 -12.57 -5.07
C LEU A 206 -10.66 -12.61 -4.34
N GLU A 207 -9.54 -12.51 -5.06
CA GLU A 207 -8.21 -12.43 -4.47
C GLU A 207 -8.05 -11.15 -3.61
N LEU A 208 -8.68 -10.04 -4.02
CA LEU A 208 -8.70 -8.79 -3.25
C LEU A 208 -9.53 -8.86 -1.98
N ASN A 209 -10.62 -9.64 -1.96
CA ASN A 209 -11.35 -9.89 -0.71
C ASN A 209 -10.49 -10.65 0.30
N ASP A 210 -9.72 -11.63 -0.16
CA ASP A 210 -8.79 -12.36 0.71
C ASP A 210 -7.70 -11.44 1.26
N LEU A 211 -7.20 -10.50 0.44
CA LEU A 211 -6.27 -9.48 0.90
C LEU A 211 -6.88 -8.55 1.95
N LEU A 212 -8.12 -8.10 1.74
CA LEU A 212 -8.86 -7.29 2.72
C LEU A 212 -9.07 -8.05 4.03
N ALA A 213 -9.40 -9.34 3.96
CA ALA A 213 -9.53 -10.19 5.15
C ALA A 213 -8.19 -10.32 5.90
N ALA A 214 -7.07 -10.44 5.18
CA ALA A 214 -5.74 -10.45 5.77
C ALA A 214 -5.39 -9.12 6.47
N ILE A 215 -5.83 -7.99 5.91
CA ILE A 215 -5.68 -6.66 6.55
C ILE A 215 -6.48 -6.61 7.85
N ASP A 216 -7.73 -7.05 7.84
CA ASP A 216 -8.59 -7.06 9.01
C ASP A 216 -8.01 -7.95 10.13
N GLU A 217 -7.45 -9.11 9.77
CA GLU A 217 -6.74 -9.98 10.72
C GLU A 217 -5.54 -9.28 11.38
N VAL A 218 -4.79 -8.45 10.64
CA VAL A 218 -3.68 -7.68 11.20
C VAL A 218 -4.17 -6.58 12.12
N TYR A 219 -5.27 -5.91 11.77
CA TYR A 219 -5.91 -4.90 12.62
C TYR A 219 -6.41 -5.50 13.94
N ASP A 220 -7.08 -6.65 13.89
CA ASP A 220 -7.60 -7.35 15.07
C ASP A 220 -6.47 -7.83 16.00
N LYS A 221 -5.30 -8.19 15.45
CA LYS A 221 -4.10 -8.58 16.23
C LYS A 221 -3.30 -7.40 16.80
N SER A 222 -3.69 -6.17 16.48
CA SER A 222 -3.01 -4.93 16.92
C SER A 222 -3.62 -4.31 18.19
N CYS A 223 -4.81 -4.77 18.60
CA CYS A 223 -5.54 -4.35 19.80
C CYS A 223 -5.46 -5.42 20.91
#